data_AF-A0A7J6DA00-F1
#
_entry.id   AF-A0A7J6DA00-F1
#
_cell.length_a   1.000
_cell.length_b   1.000
_cell.length_c   1.000
_cell.angle_alpha   90.00
_cell.angle_beta   90.00
_cell.angle_gamma   90.00
#
_symmetry.space_group_name_H-M   'P 1'
#
loop_
_entity.id
_entity.type
_entity.pdbx_description
1 polymer ?
#
loop_
_entity_poly.entity_id
_entity_poly.type
_entity_poly.pdbx_seq_one_letter_code
_entity_poly.pdbx_strand_id
1 'polypeptide(L)'
;MEVIESVVTDAIEVEESTTTVTTLETEKSKTEFVWTLQATWHLVHVRLDMDQEFDQPVCKKKKLWETVAERVTAKLRAEEGTDVSVKAFECDLKWRNMLATYRKNAERAKRLGTNSVHWEFFKEMHEVLGRSYEEVEAQRKAKLNGTKLGKAIASKRFTPILPTPTATAPQLPNARPPQDLLQLYLELQERKLNMWAQQKALEERKIEAINNLARAITCLSQNNTMQMPKECLSDTPVTQQ
;
A
#
# COMPACT_ATOMS: atom_id res chain seq x y z
N MET A 1 -15.00 60.15 -29.97
CA MET A 1 -15.41 60.44 -28.58
C MET A 1 -15.75 59.11 -27.92
N GLU A 2 -14.78 58.33 -27.45
CA GLU A 2 -13.65 58.72 -26.56
C GLU A 2 -14.21 59.36 -25.27
N VAL A 3 -13.76 58.98 -24.08
CA VAL A 3 -12.35 58.86 -23.67
C VAL A 3 -12.06 57.56 -22.90
N ILE A 4 -10.80 57.12 -22.95
CA ILE A 4 -10.22 56.02 -22.17
C ILE A 4 -9.50 56.63 -20.97
N GLU A 5 -9.81 56.20 -19.76
CA GLU A 5 -9.03 56.48 -18.55
C GLU A 5 -8.66 55.13 -17.92
N SER A 6 -7.47 54.88 -17.37
CA SER A 6 -6.15 55.51 -17.38
C SER A 6 -5.33 54.55 -16.52
N VAL A 7 -4.45 53.75 -17.13
CA VAL A 7 -3.63 52.78 -16.38
C VAL A 7 -2.50 53.55 -15.69
N VAL A 8 -2.43 53.48 -14.36
CA VAL A 8 -1.26 53.93 -13.60
C VAL A 8 -0.33 52.73 -13.40
N THR A 9 0.75 52.72 -14.18
CA THR A 9 1.92 51.87 -13.94
C THR A 9 2.90 52.61 -13.04
N ASP A 10 3.25 52.05 -11.89
CA ASP A 10 4.41 52.50 -11.11
C ASP A 10 5.58 51.51 -11.20
N ALA A 11 6.76 52.11 -11.15
CA ALA A 11 8.03 51.60 -11.64
C ALA A 11 8.51 50.25 -11.07
N ILE A 12 9.21 49.52 -11.93
CA ILE A 12 10.13 48.44 -11.57
C ILE A 12 11.45 49.09 -11.13
N GLU A 13 11.88 48.87 -9.89
CA GLU A 13 13.28 49.01 -9.51
C GLU A 13 13.97 47.65 -9.57
N VAL A 14 15.08 47.59 -10.32
CA VAL A 14 15.96 46.43 -10.42
C VAL A 14 17.14 46.68 -9.49
N GLU A 15 17.26 45.87 -8.43
CA GLU A 15 18.48 45.75 -7.64
C GLU A 15 19.07 44.35 -7.85
N GLU A 16 20.23 44.32 -8.49
CA GLU A 16 20.99 43.14 -8.84
C GLU A 16 21.82 42.70 -7.63
N SER A 17 21.65 41.46 -7.16
CA SER A 17 22.48 40.90 -6.07
C SER A 17 22.72 39.41 -6.25
N THR A 18 23.59 39.11 -7.23
CA THR A 18 24.66 38.11 -7.14
C THR A 18 24.37 36.85 -6.33
N THR A 19 23.52 35.97 -6.86
CA THR A 19 23.34 34.62 -6.30
C THR A 19 24.59 33.78 -6.53
N THR A 20 25.49 33.73 -5.53
CA THR A 20 26.65 32.85 -5.53
C THR A 20 26.21 31.39 -5.60
N VAL A 21 26.47 30.74 -6.73
CA VAL A 21 26.25 29.30 -6.91
C VAL A 21 27.35 28.54 -6.15
N THR A 22 26.99 28.02 -4.97
CA THR A 22 27.78 27.08 -4.18
C THR A 22 26.87 25.88 -3.90
N THR A 23 26.91 24.86 -4.75
CA THR A 23 27.72 23.64 -4.54
C THR A 23 27.27 22.84 -3.31
N LEU A 24 26.57 21.73 -3.58
CA LEU A 24 26.20 20.63 -2.67
C LEU A 24 25.53 21.02 -1.34
N GLU A 25 24.32 20.47 -1.11
CA GLU A 25 24.21 19.36 -0.14
C GLU A 25 23.26 18.28 -0.70
N THR A 26 23.74 17.03 -0.71
CA THR A 26 22.91 15.86 -1.05
C THR A 26 22.22 15.38 0.22
N GLU A 27 21.29 16.19 0.73
CA GLU A 27 20.40 15.81 1.82
C GLU A 27 19.36 14.80 1.31
N LYS A 28 19.83 13.57 1.08
CA LYS A 28 19.02 12.41 0.70
C LYS A 28 18.26 11.86 1.92
N SER A 29 17.65 12.79 2.67
CA SER A 29 16.49 12.54 3.51
C SER A 29 15.51 11.68 2.70
N LYS A 30 15.00 10.64 3.35
CA LYS A 30 14.26 9.57 2.67
C LYS A 30 12.83 10.02 2.43
N THR A 31 12.66 10.98 1.52
CA THR A 31 11.38 11.52 1.07
C THR A 31 10.50 10.36 0.59
N GLU A 32 9.46 10.07 1.36
CA GLU A 32 8.47 9.06 1.00
C GLU A 32 7.71 9.55 -0.24
N PHE A 33 7.53 8.67 -1.23
CA PHE A 33 6.89 9.07 -2.48
C PHE A 33 5.39 9.36 -2.24
N VAL A 34 5.00 10.61 -2.46
CA VAL A 34 3.60 11.05 -2.36
C VAL A 34 2.91 10.87 -3.70
N TRP A 35 1.82 10.11 -3.71
CA TRP A 35 1.01 9.88 -4.91
C TRP A 35 0.23 11.13 -5.33
N THR A 36 0.78 11.91 -6.25
CA THR A 36 0.05 12.99 -6.95
C THR A 36 -1.08 12.41 -7.81
N LEU A 37 -2.00 13.30 -8.26
CA LEU A 37 -3.07 12.93 -9.19
C LEU A 37 -2.48 12.41 -10.51
N GLN A 38 -1.46 13.10 -11.06
CA GLN A 38 -0.78 12.70 -12.29
C GLN A 38 -0.01 11.38 -12.14
N ALA A 39 0.73 11.18 -11.05
CA ALA A 39 1.37 9.90 -10.75
C ALA A 39 0.35 8.75 -10.66
N THR A 40 -0.82 9.01 -10.11
CA THR A 40 -1.90 8.02 -10.02
C THR A 40 -2.46 7.70 -11.42
N TRP A 41 -2.66 8.71 -12.29
CA TRP A 41 -3.03 8.49 -13.70
C TRP A 41 -1.97 7.70 -14.48
N HIS A 42 -0.68 8.04 -14.32
CA HIS A 42 0.42 7.29 -14.94
C HIS A 42 0.44 5.82 -14.51
N LEU A 43 0.23 5.53 -13.23
CA LEU A 43 0.08 4.16 -12.75
C LEU A 43 -1.11 3.45 -13.41
N VAL A 44 -2.27 4.11 -13.51
CA VAL A 44 -3.47 3.52 -14.14
C VAL A 44 -3.18 3.19 -15.60
N HIS A 45 -2.73 4.15 -16.40
CA HIS A 45 -2.45 3.93 -17.82
C HIS A 45 -1.40 2.83 -18.02
N VAL A 46 -0.23 2.93 -17.38
CA VAL A 46 0.85 1.94 -17.52
C VAL A 46 0.39 0.54 -17.09
N ARG A 47 -0.41 0.43 -16.03
CA ARG A 47 -0.90 -0.88 -15.59
C ARG A 47 -1.96 -1.42 -16.55
N LEU A 48 -2.88 -0.60 -17.08
CA LEU A 48 -3.88 -1.03 -18.06
C LEU A 48 -3.23 -1.43 -19.40
N ASP A 49 -2.24 -0.68 -19.88
CA ASP A 49 -1.42 -1.02 -21.07
C ASP A 49 -0.81 -2.43 -20.96
N MET A 50 -0.40 -2.82 -19.75
CA MET A 50 0.21 -4.12 -19.44
C MET A 50 -0.80 -5.20 -19.00
N ASP A 51 -2.12 -4.98 -19.07
CA ASP A 51 -3.07 -5.90 -18.42
C ASP A 51 -3.02 -7.33 -18.95
N GLN A 52 -2.81 -7.52 -20.25
CA GLN A 52 -2.59 -8.84 -20.85
C GLN A 52 -1.35 -9.55 -20.27
N GLU A 53 -0.26 -8.82 -19.99
CA GLU A 53 0.95 -9.37 -19.36
C GLU A 53 0.69 -9.80 -17.90
N PHE A 54 -0.26 -9.16 -17.21
CA PHE A 54 -0.62 -9.49 -15.82
C PHE A 54 -1.67 -10.61 -15.69
N ASP A 55 -2.54 -10.76 -16.70
CA ASP A 55 -3.49 -11.87 -16.84
C ASP A 55 -2.78 -13.16 -17.26
N GLN A 56 -1.89 -13.06 -18.26
CA GLN A 56 -1.07 -14.18 -18.77
C GLN A 56 0.43 -13.93 -18.50
N PRO A 57 0.88 -14.03 -17.23
CA PRO A 57 2.23 -13.69 -16.83
C PRO A 57 3.26 -14.71 -17.35
N VAL A 58 4.00 -14.30 -18.39
CA VAL A 58 5.19 -15.02 -18.90
C VAL A 58 6.32 -15.05 -17.87
N CYS A 59 6.32 -14.14 -16.89
CA CYS A 59 7.33 -14.03 -15.84
C CYS A 59 6.72 -13.85 -14.44
N LYS A 60 7.54 -13.90 -13.38
CA LYS A 60 7.05 -13.69 -12.00
C LYS A 60 6.44 -12.29 -11.86
N LYS A 61 5.24 -12.16 -11.29
CA LYS A 61 4.53 -10.86 -11.13
C LYS A 61 5.35 -9.74 -10.47
N LYS A 62 6.35 -10.08 -9.64
CA LYS A 62 7.32 -9.10 -9.12
C LYS A 62 8.06 -8.35 -10.24
N LYS A 63 8.46 -9.03 -11.32
CA LYS A 63 9.13 -8.42 -12.48
C LYS A 63 8.20 -7.49 -13.25
N LEU A 64 6.94 -7.87 -13.45
CA LEU A 64 5.94 -6.98 -14.04
C LEU A 64 5.77 -5.69 -13.21
N TRP A 65 5.73 -5.79 -11.88
CA TRP A 65 5.66 -4.61 -11.01
C TRP A 65 6.94 -3.77 -10.99
N GLU A 66 8.13 -4.38 -11.14
CA GLU A 66 9.39 -3.66 -11.37
C GLU A 66 9.30 -2.85 -12.68
N THR A 67 8.85 -3.47 -13.79
CA THR A 67 8.63 -2.79 -15.08
C THR A 67 7.57 -1.69 -15.03
N VAL A 68 6.46 -1.88 -14.31
CA VAL A 68 5.44 -0.82 -14.11
C VAL A 68 6.06 0.38 -13.39
N ALA A 69 6.84 0.16 -12.33
CA ALA A 69 7.47 1.24 -11.58
C ALA A 69 8.53 2.00 -12.40
N GLU A 70 9.31 1.29 -13.23
CA GLU A 70 10.23 1.90 -14.20
C GLU A 70 9.49 2.77 -15.21
N ARG A 71 8.42 2.26 -15.84
CA ARG A 71 7.60 3.02 -16.81
C ARG A 71 6.91 4.24 -16.18
N VAL A 72 6.38 4.12 -14.97
CA VAL A 72 5.75 5.25 -14.23
C VAL A 72 6.80 6.31 -13.87
N THR A 73 7.97 5.90 -13.36
CA THR A 73 9.08 6.81 -13.06
C THR A 73 9.56 7.54 -14.32
N ALA A 74 9.64 6.84 -15.46
CA ALA A 74 10.03 7.44 -16.73
C ALA A 74 9.02 8.50 -17.23
N LYS A 75 7.70 8.23 -17.13
CA LYS A 75 6.67 9.22 -17.48
C LYS A 75 6.71 10.44 -16.55
N LEU A 76 6.83 10.23 -15.23
CA LEU A 76 6.94 11.32 -14.25
C LEU A 76 8.18 12.20 -14.48
N ARG A 77 9.35 11.60 -14.75
CA ARG A 77 10.56 12.36 -15.10
C ARG A 77 10.40 13.16 -16.40
N ALA A 78 9.68 12.62 -17.39
CA ALA A 78 9.47 13.28 -18.68
C ALA A 78 8.49 14.47 -18.61
N GLU A 79 7.47 14.42 -17.76
CA GLU A 79 6.42 15.45 -17.66
C GLU A 79 6.63 16.45 -16.52
N GLU A 80 6.97 15.99 -15.31
CA GLU A 80 7.14 16.83 -14.11
C GLU A 80 8.61 17.22 -13.87
N GLY A 81 9.57 16.74 -14.66
CA GLY A 81 11.01 16.97 -14.48
C GLY A 81 11.58 16.45 -13.14
N THR A 82 10.77 15.72 -12.38
CA THR A 82 11.01 15.38 -10.98
C THR A 82 11.86 14.10 -10.88
N ASP A 83 13.02 14.17 -10.23
CA ASP A 83 13.91 13.01 -10.02
C ASP A 83 13.50 12.13 -8.82
N VAL A 84 12.21 11.76 -8.77
CA VAL A 84 11.68 10.86 -7.74
C VAL A 84 11.33 9.51 -8.36
N SER A 85 11.97 8.45 -7.86
CA SER A 85 11.75 7.08 -8.33
C SER A 85 10.72 6.36 -7.46
N VAL A 86 9.65 5.89 -8.12
CA VAL A 86 8.61 5.07 -7.51
C VAL A 86 9.07 3.62 -7.47
N LYS A 87 8.78 2.89 -6.38
CA LYS A 87 9.15 1.48 -6.23
C LYS A 87 8.02 0.53 -6.61
N ALA A 88 8.39 -0.65 -7.10
CA ALA A 88 7.47 -1.72 -7.48
C ALA A 88 6.37 -2.03 -6.43
N PHE A 89 6.73 -2.03 -5.14
CA PHE A 89 5.76 -2.29 -4.07
C PHE A 89 4.79 -1.13 -3.83
N GLU A 90 5.21 0.11 -4.07
CA GLU A 90 4.39 1.31 -3.91
C GLU A 90 3.31 1.31 -5.02
N CYS A 91 3.70 0.98 -6.26
CA CYS A 91 2.79 0.76 -7.39
C CYS A 91 1.77 -0.36 -7.12
N ASP A 92 2.20 -1.55 -6.68
CA ASP A 92 1.30 -2.67 -6.36
C ASP A 92 0.34 -2.31 -5.21
N LEU A 93 0.83 -1.67 -4.14
CA LEU A 93 0.01 -1.28 -3.01
C LEU A 93 -1.05 -0.24 -3.40
N LYS A 94 -0.65 0.79 -4.16
CA LYS A 94 -1.57 1.81 -4.70
C LYS A 94 -2.60 1.18 -5.64
N TRP A 95 -2.18 0.31 -6.56
CA TRP A 95 -3.11 -0.39 -7.47
C TRP A 95 -4.10 -1.29 -6.71
N ARG A 96 -3.64 -2.04 -5.70
CA ARG A 96 -4.54 -2.86 -4.85
C ARG A 96 -5.55 -2.01 -4.08
N ASN A 97 -5.15 -0.82 -3.60
CA ASN A 97 -6.06 0.15 -2.99
C ASN A 97 -7.09 0.68 -4.01
N MET A 98 -6.63 1.09 -5.20
CA MET A 98 -7.50 1.53 -6.29
C MET A 98 -8.50 0.45 -6.72
N LEU A 99 -8.07 -0.81 -6.84
CA LEU A 99 -8.96 -1.94 -7.13
C LEU A 99 -10.02 -2.17 -6.04
N ALA A 100 -9.71 -1.90 -4.76
CA ALA A 100 -10.69 -1.99 -3.69
C ALA A 100 -11.79 -0.91 -3.81
N THR A 101 -11.41 0.31 -4.19
CA THR A 101 -12.34 1.40 -4.51
C THR A 101 -13.12 1.12 -5.80
N TYR A 102 -12.45 0.68 -6.86
CA TYR A 102 -13.05 0.29 -8.14
C TYR A 102 -14.16 -0.75 -7.96
N ARG A 103 -13.94 -1.82 -7.18
CA ARG A 103 -14.97 -2.86 -6.95
C ARG A 103 -16.24 -2.29 -6.30
N LYS A 104 -16.10 -1.43 -5.29
CA LYS A 104 -17.24 -0.75 -4.64
C LYS A 104 -17.99 0.16 -5.63
N ASN A 105 -17.24 0.82 -6.51
CA ASN A 105 -17.78 1.69 -7.54
C ASN A 105 -18.46 0.89 -8.67
N ALA A 106 -17.91 -0.24 -9.08
CA ALA A 106 -18.51 -1.13 -10.09
C ALA A 106 -19.85 -1.70 -9.60
N GLU A 107 -19.94 -2.16 -8.34
CA GLU A 107 -21.22 -2.59 -7.75
C GLU A 107 -22.21 -1.42 -7.60
N ARG A 108 -21.74 -0.18 -7.36
CA ARG A 108 -22.59 1.02 -7.40
C ARG A 108 -23.12 1.28 -8.82
N ALA A 109 -22.25 1.26 -9.83
CA ALA A 109 -22.59 1.46 -11.24
C ALA A 109 -23.60 0.40 -11.73
N LYS A 110 -23.40 -0.86 -11.35
CA LYS A 110 -24.32 -1.98 -11.64
C LYS A 110 -25.73 -1.79 -11.07
N ARG A 111 -25.86 -1.07 -9.94
CA ARG A 111 -27.14 -0.81 -9.28
C ARG A 111 -27.82 0.51 -9.68
N LEU A 112 -27.03 1.56 -9.94
CA LEU A 112 -27.51 2.94 -10.11
C LEU A 112 -27.18 3.55 -11.49
N GLY A 113 -26.56 2.77 -12.38
CA GLY A 113 -26.02 3.24 -13.66
C GLY A 113 -24.60 3.83 -13.53
N THR A 114 -23.83 3.72 -14.61
CA THR A 114 -22.43 4.17 -14.70
C THR A 114 -22.23 5.63 -14.28
N ASN A 115 -23.18 6.50 -14.65
CA ASN A 115 -23.17 7.93 -14.33
C ASN A 115 -23.31 8.26 -12.83
N SER A 116 -23.61 7.28 -11.97
CA SER A 116 -23.65 7.46 -10.51
C SER A 116 -22.24 7.55 -9.88
N VAL A 117 -21.20 7.10 -10.60
CA VAL A 117 -19.82 7.06 -10.11
C VAL A 117 -19.02 8.25 -10.64
N HIS A 118 -18.64 9.15 -9.75
CA HIS A 118 -17.91 10.39 -10.06
C HIS A 118 -16.39 10.27 -9.79
N TRP A 119 -15.86 9.05 -9.69
CA TRP A 119 -14.45 8.82 -9.39
C TRP A 119 -13.65 8.87 -10.70
N GLU A 120 -12.66 9.75 -10.79
CA GLU A 120 -12.01 10.14 -12.06
C GLU A 120 -11.42 8.94 -12.82
N PHE A 121 -10.70 8.05 -12.12
CA PHE A 121 -10.12 6.84 -12.71
C PHE A 121 -11.15 5.75 -13.06
N PHE A 122 -12.43 5.90 -12.67
CA PHE A 122 -13.42 4.84 -12.83
C PHE A 122 -13.67 4.51 -14.29
N LYS A 123 -13.79 5.51 -15.17
CA LYS A 123 -14.14 5.30 -16.59
C LYS A 123 -13.06 4.45 -17.28
N GLU A 124 -11.82 4.91 -17.26
CA GLU A 124 -10.65 4.20 -17.81
C GLU A 124 -10.49 2.78 -17.24
N MET A 125 -10.59 2.63 -15.91
CA MET A 125 -10.50 1.31 -15.29
C MET A 125 -11.67 0.40 -15.67
N HIS A 126 -12.88 0.95 -15.82
CA HIS A 126 -14.08 0.17 -16.14
C HIS A 126 -14.15 -0.25 -17.61
N GLU A 127 -13.61 0.55 -18.53
CA GLU A 127 -13.58 0.22 -19.96
C GLU A 127 -12.74 -1.05 -20.25
N VAL A 128 -11.63 -1.23 -19.53
CA VAL A 128 -10.75 -2.41 -19.63
C VAL A 128 -11.20 -3.52 -18.67
N LEU A 129 -11.23 -3.23 -17.37
CA LEU A 129 -11.49 -4.25 -16.33
C LEU A 129 -12.96 -4.67 -16.26
N GLY A 130 -13.89 -3.85 -16.75
CA GLY A 130 -15.32 -4.17 -16.81
C GLY A 130 -15.59 -5.34 -17.75
N ARG A 131 -14.98 -5.34 -18.95
CA ARG A 131 -15.12 -6.43 -19.93
C ARG A 131 -14.63 -7.77 -19.35
N SER A 132 -13.44 -7.77 -18.76
CA SER A 132 -12.88 -8.94 -18.05
C SER A 132 -13.79 -9.43 -16.91
N TYR A 133 -14.33 -8.50 -16.10
CA TYR A 133 -15.21 -8.85 -14.98
C TYR A 133 -16.58 -9.40 -15.45
N GLU A 134 -17.18 -8.82 -16.49
CA GLU A 134 -18.43 -9.31 -17.07
C GLU A 134 -18.27 -10.71 -17.67
N GLU A 135 -17.16 -10.97 -18.37
CA GLU A 135 -16.86 -12.30 -18.90
C GLU A 135 -16.67 -13.33 -17.76
N VAL A 136 -15.89 -12.98 -16.73
CA VAL A 136 -15.70 -13.85 -15.55
C VAL A 136 -17.02 -14.06 -14.78
N GLU A 137 -17.90 -13.06 -14.69
CA GLU A 137 -19.22 -13.21 -14.07
C GLU A 137 -20.16 -14.07 -14.94
N ALA A 138 -20.12 -13.92 -16.28
CA ALA A 138 -20.86 -14.75 -17.22
C ALA A 138 -20.42 -16.22 -17.14
N GLN A 139 -19.11 -16.49 -17.09
CA GLN A 139 -18.57 -17.85 -16.87
C GLN A 139 -19.00 -18.44 -15.51
N ARG A 140 -19.04 -17.65 -14.44
CA ARG A 140 -19.57 -18.10 -13.13
C ARG A 140 -21.06 -18.43 -13.20
N LYS A 141 -21.87 -17.58 -13.84
CA LYS A 141 -23.31 -17.82 -14.04
C LYS A 141 -23.56 -19.06 -14.89
N ALA A 142 -22.78 -19.27 -15.95
CA ALA A 142 -22.85 -20.48 -16.77
C ALA A 142 -22.54 -21.75 -15.94
N LYS A 143 -21.46 -21.73 -15.14
CA LYS A 143 -21.10 -22.85 -14.25
C LYS A 143 -22.18 -23.13 -13.18
N LEU A 144 -22.77 -22.10 -12.59
CA LEU A 144 -23.87 -22.26 -11.62
C LEU A 144 -25.17 -22.79 -12.25
N ASN A 145 -25.47 -22.38 -13.50
CA ASN A 145 -26.64 -22.85 -14.23
C ASN A 145 -26.50 -24.30 -14.75
N GLY A 146 -25.27 -24.80 -14.90
CA GLY A 146 -24.98 -26.17 -15.32
C GLY A 146 -25.35 -27.25 -14.29
N THR A 147 -25.43 -26.93 -13.00
CA THR A 147 -25.67 -27.91 -11.92
C THR A 147 -27.15 -28.24 -11.70
N LYS A 148 -27.94 -28.36 -12.77
CA LYS A 148 -29.37 -28.73 -12.72
C LYS A 148 -29.60 -30.22 -13.02
N LEU A 149 -29.16 -31.09 -12.11
CA LEU A 149 -29.55 -32.50 -12.06
C LEU A 149 -29.77 -32.90 -10.58
N GLY A 150 -30.97 -33.27 -10.12
CA GLY A 150 -32.27 -33.24 -10.79
C GLY A 150 -33.42 -33.13 -9.78
N LYS A 151 -34.64 -32.87 -10.27
CA LYS A 151 -35.84 -32.81 -9.43
C LYS A 151 -36.29 -34.22 -9.02
N ALA A 152 -35.82 -34.74 -7.89
CA ALA A 152 -36.33 -35.96 -7.29
C ALA A 152 -37.57 -35.67 -6.43
N ILE A 153 -38.76 -35.62 -7.06
CA ILE A 153 -40.03 -35.62 -6.33
C ILE A 153 -40.29 -37.05 -5.85
N ALA A 154 -40.06 -37.32 -4.58
CA ALA A 154 -40.36 -38.60 -3.94
C ALA A 154 -41.17 -38.41 -2.66
N SER A 155 -42.42 -37.98 -2.81
CA SER A 155 -43.41 -38.15 -1.73
C SER A 155 -43.73 -39.64 -1.58
N LYS A 156 -43.45 -40.23 -0.40
CA LYS A 156 -44.10 -41.46 0.09
C LYS A 156 -43.92 -41.66 1.60
N ARG A 157 -45.01 -41.35 2.30
CA ARG A 157 -45.61 -42.05 3.45
C ARG A 157 -44.71 -42.49 4.62
N PHE A 158 -44.96 -41.81 5.74
CA PHE A 158 -44.81 -42.26 7.12
C PHE A 158 -45.26 -43.71 7.37
N THR A 159 -44.41 -44.51 8.00
CA THR A 159 -44.75 -45.72 8.78
C THR A 159 -43.80 -45.81 9.99
N PRO A 160 -44.30 -45.83 11.23
CA PRO A 160 -43.49 -46.12 12.42
C PRO A 160 -43.42 -47.63 12.70
N ILE A 161 -42.39 -48.08 13.43
CA ILE A 161 -42.40 -49.10 14.52
C ILE A 161 -41.11 -49.95 14.61
N LEU A 162 -40.56 -49.97 15.84
CA LEU A 162 -39.59 -50.89 16.52
C LEU A 162 -38.11 -51.03 16.05
N PRO A 163 -37.16 -51.24 17.00
CA PRO A 163 -35.76 -51.56 16.74
C PRO A 163 -35.41 -53.04 17.02
N THR A 164 -34.52 -53.62 16.21
CA THR A 164 -33.84 -54.90 16.51
C THR A 164 -32.39 -54.84 15.98
N PRO A 165 -31.37 -55.35 16.70
CA PRO A 165 -29.98 -54.90 16.49
C PRO A 165 -29.07 -55.88 15.71
N THR A 166 -27.89 -55.35 15.37
CA THR A 166 -26.63 -56.07 15.08
C THR A 166 -26.50 -56.85 13.76
N ALA A 167 -25.75 -56.26 12.82
CA ALA A 167 -24.90 -57.01 11.90
C ALA A 167 -23.58 -56.23 11.68
N THR A 168 -22.45 -56.90 11.88
CA THR A 168 -21.10 -56.30 11.89
C THR A 168 -20.59 -56.02 10.48
N ALA A 169 -20.09 -54.81 10.25
CA ALA A 169 -19.33 -54.40 9.05
C ALA A 169 -18.21 -53.41 9.46
N PRO A 170 -17.09 -53.30 8.70
CA PRO A 170 -15.83 -52.81 9.24
C PRO A 170 -15.79 -51.30 9.52
N GLN A 171 -15.05 -50.94 10.57
CA GLN A 171 -14.81 -49.55 10.99
C GLN A 171 -14.00 -48.78 9.94
N LEU A 172 -14.63 -47.85 9.25
CA LEU A 172 -13.94 -46.73 8.61
C LEU A 172 -13.35 -45.81 9.70
N PRO A 173 -12.11 -45.31 9.57
CA PRO A 173 -11.52 -44.44 10.57
C PRO A 173 -12.19 -43.06 10.57
N ASN A 174 -13.14 -42.90 11.50
CA ASN A 174 -13.39 -41.68 12.26
C ASN A 174 -13.65 -40.40 11.44
N ALA A 175 -14.84 -40.27 10.87
CA ALA A 175 -15.37 -38.99 10.40
C ALA A 175 -15.71 -38.07 11.60
N ARG A 176 -14.69 -37.45 12.20
CA ARG A 176 -14.89 -36.42 13.23
C ARG A 176 -15.57 -35.20 12.60
N PRO A 177 -16.68 -34.68 13.18
CA PRO A 177 -17.50 -33.63 12.57
C PRO A 177 -16.88 -32.22 12.80
N PRO A 178 -17.51 -31.09 12.40
CA PRO A 178 -16.81 -29.86 11.98
C PRO A 178 -16.12 -29.03 13.08
N GLN A 179 -16.04 -29.54 14.30
CA GLN A 179 -15.19 -28.99 15.38
C GLN A 179 -13.73 -28.83 14.93
N ASP A 180 -13.20 -29.74 14.10
CA ASP A 180 -11.80 -29.72 13.64
C ASP A 180 -11.48 -28.46 12.81
N LEU A 181 -12.42 -28.01 11.98
CA LEU A 181 -12.29 -26.76 11.19
C LEU A 181 -12.41 -25.51 12.07
N LEU A 182 -13.27 -25.54 13.09
CA LEU A 182 -13.37 -24.44 14.07
C LEU A 182 -12.09 -24.33 14.90
N GLN A 183 -11.50 -25.47 15.29
CA GLN A 183 -10.24 -25.52 16.02
C GLN A 183 -9.08 -25.01 15.15
N LEU A 184 -8.99 -25.43 13.89
CA LEU A 184 -8.00 -24.90 12.93
C LEU A 184 -8.17 -23.38 12.69
N TYR A 185 -9.41 -22.87 12.71
CA TYR A 185 -9.67 -21.44 12.60
C TYR A 185 -9.18 -20.66 13.84
N LEU A 186 -9.46 -21.18 15.04
CA LEU A 186 -8.99 -20.60 16.30
C LEU A 186 -7.46 -20.62 16.39
N GLU A 187 -6.82 -21.74 16.06
CA GLU A 187 -5.36 -21.88 16.02
C GLU A 187 -4.72 -20.92 14.99
N LEU A 188 -5.37 -20.71 13.84
CA LEU A 188 -4.92 -19.73 12.84
C LEU A 188 -5.06 -18.29 13.35
N GLN A 189 -6.11 -17.96 14.11
CA GLN A 189 -6.27 -16.65 14.74
C GLN A 189 -5.22 -16.43 15.84
N GLU A 190 -5.01 -17.42 16.71
CA GLU A 190 -3.99 -17.40 17.76
C GLU A 190 -2.60 -17.22 17.16
N ARG A 191 -2.24 -17.98 16.12
CA ARG A 191 -0.93 -17.88 15.46
C ARG A 191 -0.71 -16.50 14.81
N LYS A 192 -1.77 -15.88 14.27
CA LYS A 192 -1.70 -14.48 13.78
C LYS A 192 -1.52 -13.49 14.92
N LEU A 193 -2.24 -13.64 16.02
CA LEU A 193 -2.14 -12.78 17.20
C LEU A 193 -0.76 -12.87 17.85
N ASN A 194 -0.22 -14.09 17.99
CA ASN A 194 1.12 -14.34 18.52
C ASN A 194 2.22 -13.75 17.62
N MET A 195 2.09 -13.87 16.29
CA MET A 195 3.06 -13.27 15.36
C MET A 195 2.99 -11.73 15.38
N TRP A 196 1.79 -11.16 15.50
CA TRP A 196 1.62 -9.70 15.70
C TRP A 196 2.19 -9.24 17.04
N ALA A 197 1.97 -9.98 18.13
CA ALA A 197 2.53 -9.68 19.45
C ALA A 197 4.08 -9.76 19.46
N GLN A 198 4.67 -10.73 18.76
CA GLN A 198 6.11 -10.82 18.56
C GLN A 198 6.67 -9.61 17.80
N GLN A 199 6.00 -9.19 16.73
CA GLN A 199 6.39 -8.00 15.97
C GLN A 199 6.30 -6.72 16.82
N LYS A 200 5.21 -6.54 17.58
CA LYS A 200 5.04 -5.41 18.51
C LYS A 200 6.12 -5.40 19.58
N ALA A 201 6.42 -6.53 20.21
CA ALA A 201 7.48 -6.65 21.22
C ALA A 201 8.88 -6.39 20.62
N LEU A 202 9.10 -6.67 19.33
CA LEU A 202 10.34 -6.32 18.64
C LEU A 202 10.43 -4.81 18.38
N GLU A 203 9.32 -4.14 18.05
CA GLU A 203 9.25 -2.69 17.88
C GLU A 203 9.42 -1.94 19.22
N GLU A 204 8.80 -2.42 20.29
CA GLU A 204 8.98 -1.89 21.65
C GLU A 204 10.45 -1.97 22.11
N ARG A 205 11.13 -3.11 21.89
CA ARG A 205 12.57 -3.23 22.20
C ARG A 205 13.46 -2.32 21.33
N LYS A 206 13.07 -2.02 20.09
CA LYS A 206 13.80 -1.03 19.25
C LYS A 206 13.67 0.38 19.83
N ILE A 207 12.46 0.77 20.24
CA ILE A 207 12.21 2.06 20.90
C ILE A 207 13.00 2.15 22.21
N GLU A 208 13.01 1.09 23.01
CA GLU A 208 13.78 1.01 24.26
C GLU A 208 15.30 1.14 24.01
N ALA A 209 15.84 0.44 23.02
CA ALA A 209 17.25 0.56 22.64
C ALA A 209 17.62 1.99 22.20
N ILE A 210 16.78 2.64 21.38
CA ILE A 210 16.97 4.05 20.96
C ILE A 210 16.94 4.98 22.19
N ASN A 211 15.99 4.81 23.10
CA ASN A 211 15.88 5.61 24.31
C ASN A 211 17.09 5.42 25.26
N ASN A 212 17.61 4.20 25.38
CA ASN A 212 18.79 3.93 26.19
C ASN A 212 20.07 4.51 25.56
N LEU A 213 20.20 4.49 24.23
CA LEU A 213 21.29 5.19 23.52
C LEU A 213 21.19 6.72 23.71
N ALA A 214 19.99 7.31 23.59
CA ALA A 214 19.78 8.74 23.81
C ALA A 214 20.14 9.16 25.25
N ARG A 215 19.81 8.34 26.25
CA ARG A 215 20.23 8.54 27.65
C ARG A 215 21.75 8.47 27.81
N ALA A 216 22.40 7.46 27.23
CA ALA A 216 23.86 7.31 27.30
C ALA A 216 24.60 8.51 26.68
N ILE A 217 24.15 8.99 25.52
CA ILE A 217 24.69 10.20 24.87
C ILE A 217 24.50 11.43 25.77
N THR A 218 23.31 11.58 26.38
CA THR A 218 23.02 12.69 27.31
C THR A 218 23.94 12.67 28.53
N CYS A 219 24.16 11.50 29.15
CA CYS A 219 25.07 11.36 30.28
C CYS A 219 26.53 11.66 29.91
N LEU A 220 26.99 11.20 28.74
CA LEU A 220 28.35 11.51 28.25
C LEU A 220 28.54 13.01 28.00
N SER A 221 27.53 13.69 27.44
CA SER A 221 27.55 15.15 27.22
C SER A 221 27.63 15.93 28.54
N GLN A 222 26.90 15.50 29.57
CA GLN A 222 26.91 16.13 30.90
C GLN A 222 28.23 15.90 31.65
N ASN A 223 28.81 14.70 31.55
CA ASN A 223 30.11 14.41 32.16
C ASN A 223 31.24 15.23 31.53
N ASN A 224 31.16 15.52 30.23
CA ASN A 224 32.17 16.32 29.51
C ASN A 224 32.06 17.82 29.87
N THR A 225 30.85 18.33 30.11
CA THR A 225 30.62 19.73 30.56
C THR A 225 30.94 19.97 32.03
N MET A 226 31.01 18.93 32.87
CA MET A 226 31.50 19.01 34.25
C MET A 226 33.04 19.09 34.36
N GLN A 227 33.79 18.93 33.26
CA GLN A 227 35.26 18.82 33.30
C GLN A 227 36.03 20.11 32.96
N MET A 228 35.34 21.24 32.78
CA MET A 228 35.91 22.60 32.69
C MET A 228 35.10 23.50 33.64
N PRO A 229 35.71 24.19 34.64
CA PRO A 229 36.82 25.12 34.37
C PRO A 229 37.92 25.25 35.44
N LYS A 230 39.17 25.52 35.02
CA LYS A 230 40.02 26.62 35.53
C LYS A 230 41.39 26.65 34.86
N GLU A 231 41.59 27.59 33.94
CA GLU A 231 42.89 28.25 33.75
C GLU A 231 42.71 29.73 34.10
N CYS A 232 43.61 30.30 34.92
CA CYS A 232 44.05 31.70 34.92
C CYS A 232 44.88 32.03 36.18
N LEU A 233 46.06 32.64 35.92
CA LEU A 233 47.03 33.29 36.84
C LEU A 233 47.72 32.34 37.86
N SER A 234 49.01 32.48 38.18
CA SER A 234 50.14 33.31 37.64
C SER A 234 51.46 32.51 37.86
N ASP A 235 52.72 32.96 37.70
CA ASP A 235 53.44 34.23 37.51
C ASP A 235 54.81 33.87 36.88
N THR A 236 55.46 34.76 36.12
CA THR A 236 56.89 34.60 35.74
C THR A 236 57.64 35.94 35.85
N PRO A 237 58.60 36.09 36.80
CA PRO A 237 59.42 37.28 36.87
C PRO A 237 60.56 37.24 35.85
N VAL A 238 60.73 38.38 35.18
CA VAL A 238 61.79 38.70 34.22
C VAL A 238 63.19 38.52 34.79
N THR A 239 64.08 37.88 34.02
CA THR A 239 65.54 37.92 34.25
C THR A 239 66.11 39.28 33.84
N GLN A 240 66.84 39.94 34.73
CA GLN A 240 67.80 41.01 34.39
C GLN A 240 69.24 40.56 34.68
N GLN A 241 70.19 41.33 34.15
CA GLN A 241 71.64 41.08 34.10
C GLN A 241 72.30 41.01 35.49
#